data_AF-A0A1Q1FJ49-F1
#
_entry.id   AF-A0A1Q1FJ49-F1
#
_cell.length_a   1.000
_cell.length_b   1.000
_cell.length_c   1.000
_cell.angle_alpha   90.00
_cell.angle_beta   90.00
_cell.angle_gamma   90.00
#
_symmetry.space_group_name_H-M   'P 1'
#
loop_
_entity.id
_entity.type
_entity.pdbx_description
1 polymer ?
#
loop_
_entity_poly.entity_id
_entity_poly.type
_entity_poly.pdbx_seq_one_letter_code
_entity_poly.pdbx_strand_id
1 'polypeptide(L)'
;MSRSALVGNVTAMLRDAGFLVSDRCAIRPKSFDVAARRGEDTVLVKILGNIDAFDAKTGAEMRRLGEYLRATPVVIGLRTRDEDLKPGVVYFRHGVPVLSPDTAMDLFVEEVPPLIYAAPGGLYVNIDSEVLADAREDRDWSLGRLAQELGVSRRTVSKYEDGMDASVDVATQLEELFEAPLTSPVDVIDGADEVREGEPMPDDPAVDPDDEPVVAVLTRVGFDVHPTDRAPFKTISEEKDREQRMLTGHSEFTETAEKRARIMSSVGRVTRTTSIYVVDRARQESVDGTALIERDEIENIRDVEDLKDLIKERADETPA
;
A
#
# COMPACT_ATOMS: atom_id res chain seq x y z
N MET A 1 22.44 7.30 -9.20
CA MET A 1 22.06 5.87 -9.22
C MET A 1 21.11 5.62 -10.38
N SER A 2 21.20 4.48 -11.08
CA SER A 2 20.21 4.13 -12.12
C SER A 2 18.89 3.67 -11.49
N ARG A 3 17.78 3.78 -12.21
CA ARG A 3 16.48 3.27 -11.74
C ARG A 3 16.53 1.77 -11.45
N SER A 4 17.19 0.99 -12.29
CA SER A 4 17.29 -0.47 -12.12
C SER A 4 18.05 -0.86 -10.85
N ALA A 5 19.11 -0.10 -10.52
CA ALA A 5 19.88 -0.27 -9.31
C ALA A 5 19.08 0.12 -8.06
N LEU A 6 18.36 1.26 -8.10
CA LEU A 6 17.50 1.67 -6.99
C LEU A 6 16.43 0.63 -6.66
N VAL A 7 15.70 0.17 -7.69
CA VAL A 7 14.72 -0.90 -7.49
C VAL A 7 15.41 -2.17 -6.99
N GLY A 8 16.68 -2.41 -7.36
CA GLY A 8 17.41 -3.63 -6.97
C GLY A 8 17.72 -3.62 -5.48
N ASN A 9 18.25 -2.49 -5.01
CA ASN A 9 18.61 -2.26 -3.63
C ASN A 9 17.38 -2.29 -2.72
N VAL A 10 16.29 -1.61 -3.10
CA VAL A 10 15.05 -1.63 -2.30
C VAL A 10 14.44 -3.04 -2.22
N THR A 11 14.42 -3.78 -3.34
CA THR A 11 13.95 -5.18 -3.33
C THR A 11 14.84 -6.08 -2.45
N ALA A 12 16.17 -5.86 -2.45
CA ALA A 12 17.08 -6.59 -1.58
C ALA A 12 16.83 -6.27 -0.10
N MET A 13 16.73 -4.98 0.25
CA MET A 13 16.41 -4.52 1.60
C MET A 13 15.11 -5.16 2.13
N LEU A 14 14.04 -5.19 1.33
CA LEU A 14 12.78 -5.83 1.75
C LEU A 14 12.97 -7.33 2.04
N ARG A 15 13.80 -8.04 1.26
CA ARG A 15 14.11 -9.45 1.53
C ARG A 15 14.95 -9.61 2.79
N ASP A 16 15.92 -8.73 3.02
CA ASP A 16 16.76 -8.74 4.22
C ASP A 16 15.92 -8.45 5.49
N ALA A 17 14.89 -7.61 5.36
CA ALA A 17 13.84 -7.39 6.36
C ALA A 17 12.90 -8.61 6.56
N GLY A 18 13.08 -9.71 5.82
CA GLY A 18 12.27 -10.91 5.93
C GLY A 18 10.96 -10.90 5.15
N PHE A 19 10.74 -9.94 4.24
CA PHE A 19 9.58 -9.97 3.36
C PHE A 19 9.74 -11.02 2.26
N LEU A 20 8.66 -11.74 1.97
CA LEU A 20 8.46 -12.39 0.69
C LEU A 20 8.14 -11.30 -0.35
N VAL A 21 8.99 -11.15 -1.38
CA VAL A 21 8.85 -10.09 -2.39
C VAL A 21 8.49 -10.68 -3.75
N SER A 22 7.49 -10.10 -4.41
CA SER A 22 7.03 -10.51 -5.73
C SER A 22 8.09 -10.25 -6.80
N ASP A 23 7.88 -10.83 -7.97
CA ASP A 23 8.58 -10.40 -9.17
C ASP A 23 8.27 -8.93 -9.47
N ARG A 24 9.20 -8.29 -10.16
CA ARG A 24 9.01 -6.91 -10.61
C ARG A 24 7.87 -6.85 -11.61
N CYS A 25 6.89 -5.99 -11.34
CA CYS A 25 5.85 -5.67 -12.29
C CYS A 25 6.47 -4.96 -13.49
N ALA A 26 6.81 -5.65 -14.57
CA ALA A 26 7.50 -5.05 -15.72
C ALA A 26 6.54 -4.51 -16.79
N ILE A 27 5.24 -4.78 -16.65
CA ILE A 27 4.20 -4.41 -17.61
C ILE A 27 3.69 -3.00 -17.31
N ARG A 28 3.35 -2.26 -18.36
CA ARG A 28 2.83 -0.89 -18.28
C ARG A 28 1.39 -0.82 -18.82
N PRO A 29 0.57 0.11 -18.31
CA PRO A 29 0.84 1.00 -17.15
C PRO A 29 0.89 0.22 -15.83
N LYS A 30 1.58 0.77 -14.81
CA LYS A 30 1.69 0.14 -13.48
C LYS A 30 1.77 1.14 -12.33
N SER A 31 1.12 0.81 -11.23
CA SER A 31 1.06 1.64 -10.04
C SER A 31 2.16 1.35 -9.04
N PHE A 32 2.54 0.08 -8.85
CA PHE A 32 3.64 -0.34 -7.98
C PHE A 32 4.74 -1.06 -8.78
N ASP A 33 5.93 -1.19 -8.18
CA ASP A 33 7.06 -1.92 -8.75
C ASP A 33 7.13 -3.36 -8.24
N VAL A 34 6.85 -3.59 -6.95
CA VAL A 34 6.80 -4.91 -6.29
C VAL A 34 5.72 -4.91 -5.21
N ALA A 35 5.16 -6.08 -4.91
CA ALA A 35 4.44 -6.35 -3.68
C ALA A 35 5.38 -7.09 -2.72
N ALA A 36 5.26 -6.85 -1.42
CA ALA A 36 6.03 -7.57 -0.40
C ALA A 36 5.15 -7.92 0.80
N ARG A 37 5.34 -9.10 1.40
CA ARG A 37 4.60 -9.51 2.61
C ARG A 37 5.53 -10.10 3.69
N ARG A 38 5.32 -9.72 4.94
CA ARG A 38 5.97 -10.28 6.13
C ARG A 38 4.91 -10.50 7.20
N GLY A 39 4.63 -11.76 7.55
CA GLY A 39 3.51 -12.08 8.43
C GLY A 39 2.17 -11.68 7.80
N GLU A 40 1.45 -10.80 8.47
CA GLU A 40 0.19 -10.19 8.00
C GLU A 40 0.41 -8.86 7.28
N ASP A 41 1.58 -8.21 7.47
CA ASP A 41 1.91 -6.95 6.83
C ASP A 41 2.17 -7.17 5.34
N THR A 42 1.37 -6.56 4.49
CA THR A 42 1.55 -6.56 3.03
C THR A 42 1.74 -5.13 2.55
N VAL A 43 2.78 -4.87 1.76
CA VAL A 43 3.07 -3.54 1.22
C VAL A 43 3.13 -3.56 -0.32
N LEU A 44 2.53 -2.54 -0.95
CA LEU A 44 2.63 -2.28 -2.37
C LEU A 44 3.63 -1.14 -2.60
N VAL A 45 4.81 -1.46 -3.12
CA VAL A 45 5.94 -0.52 -3.14
C VAL A 45 6.14 0.07 -4.53
N LYS A 46 6.03 1.39 -4.64
CA LYS A 46 6.40 2.17 -5.84
C LYS A 46 7.76 2.82 -5.63
N ILE A 47 8.69 2.60 -6.56
CA ILE A 47 10.09 3.01 -6.39
C ILE A 47 10.47 4.06 -7.44
N LEU A 48 10.87 5.25 -6.98
CA LEU A 48 11.09 6.42 -7.83
C LEU A 48 12.39 7.15 -7.46
N GLY A 49 13.22 7.47 -8.45
CA GLY A 49 14.37 8.34 -8.22
C GLY A 49 13.97 9.79 -7.94
N ASN A 50 12.91 10.28 -8.58
CA ASN A 50 12.29 11.57 -8.27
C ASN A 50 10.81 11.31 -7.97
N ILE A 51 10.36 11.63 -6.76
CA ILE A 51 8.98 11.40 -6.31
C ILE A 51 7.98 12.33 -6.99
N ASP A 52 8.43 13.41 -7.66
CA ASP A 52 7.54 14.28 -8.40
C ASP A 52 6.85 13.61 -9.58
N ALA A 53 7.43 12.51 -10.08
CA ALA A 53 6.85 11.67 -11.10
C ALA A 53 5.65 10.84 -10.60
N PHE A 54 5.37 10.81 -9.30
CA PHE A 54 4.23 10.09 -8.72
C PHE A 54 2.94 10.90 -8.91
N ASP A 55 2.19 10.66 -9.98
CA ASP A 55 0.99 11.42 -10.32
C ASP A 55 -0.26 11.01 -9.50
N ALA A 56 -1.28 11.87 -9.50
CA ALA A 56 -2.52 11.66 -8.75
C ALA A 56 -3.26 10.40 -9.20
N LYS A 57 -3.21 10.06 -10.49
CA LYS A 57 -3.84 8.84 -11.03
C LYS A 57 -3.16 7.58 -10.47
N THR A 58 -1.84 7.57 -10.33
CA THR A 58 -1.08 6.48 -9.71
C THR A 58 -1.36 6.40 -8.22
N GLY A 59 -1.40 7.53 -7.53
CA GLY A 59 -1.74 7.59 -6.10
C GLY A 59 -3.13 7.04 -5.81
N ALA A 60 -4.14 7.48 -6.58
CA ALA A 60 -5.50 6.99 -6.45
C ALA A 60 -5.61 5.48 -6.69
N GLU A 61 -4.95 4.97 -7.74
CA GLU A 61 -4.92 3.53 -8.00
C GLU A 61 -4.22 2.77 -6.87
N MET A 62 -3.06 3.23 -6.38
CA MET A 62 -2.35 2.54 -5.30
C MET A 62 -3.18 2.47 -4.02
N ARG A 63 -3.95 3.52 -3.71
CA ARG A 63 -4.87 3.51 -2.57
C ARG A 63 -5.96 2.46 -2.72
N ARG A 64 -6.64 2.40 -3.88
CA ARG A 64 -7.64 1.36 -4.17
C ARG A 64 -7.05 -0.05 -4.12
N LEU A 65 -5.89 -0.25 -4.75
CA LEU A 65 -5.20 -1.55 -4.71
C LEU A 65 -4.81 -1.93 -3.28
N GLY A 66 -4.44 -0.95 -2.45
CA GLY A 66 -4.15 -1.18 -1.04
C GLY A 66 -5.37 -1.68 -0.29
N GLU A 67 -6.52 -1.03 -0.47
CA GLU A 67 -7.80 -1.46 0.10
C GLU A 67 -8.15 -2.89 -0.32
N TYR A 68 -8.28 -3.13 -1.63
CA TYR A 68 -8.76 -4.41 -2.16
C TYR A 68 -7.78 -5.57 -1.98
N LEU A 69 -6.51 -5.31 -1.65
CA LEU A 69 -5.52 -6.36 -1.38
C LEU A 69 -5.17 -6.46 0.11
N ARG A 70 -5.76 -5.64 0.99
CA ARG A 70 -5.32 -5.42 2.37
C ARG A 70 -3.81 -5.23 2.44
N ALA A 71 -3.33 -4.24 1.70
CA ALA A 71 -1.92 -3.93 1.60
C ALA A 71 -1.69 -2.42 1.77
N THR A 72 -0.61 -2.04 2.44
CA THR A 72 -0.23 -0.65 2.60
C THR A 72 0.47 -0.15 1.34
N PRO A 73 -0.07 0.85 0.63
CA PRO A 73 0.65 1.49 -0.45
C PRO A 73 1.77 2.37 0.10
N VAL A 74 2.98 2.25 -0.45
CA VAL A 74 4.12 3.08 -0.05
C VAL A 74 4.98 3.47 -1.26
N VAL A 75 5.49 4.69 -1.26
CA VAL A 75 6.50 5.14 -2.22
C VAL A 75 7.86 5.16 -1.53
N ILE A 76 8.85 4.53 -2.14
CA ILE A 76 10.25 4.70 -1.74
C ILE A 76 10.95 5.52 -2.81
N GLY A 77 11.49 6.67 -2.44
CA GLY A 77 12.18 7.54 -3.38
C GLY A 77 13.32 8.34 -2.81
N LEU A 78 14.16 8.91 -3.70
CA LEU A 78 15.40 9.56 -3.28
C LEU A 78 15.22 11.05 -2.99
N ARG A 79 14.43 11.73 -3.82
CA ARG A 79 14.38 13.19 -3.84
C ARG A 79 13.13 13.73 -4.52
N THR A 80 12.88 15.00 -4.29
CA THR A 80 12.05 15.84 -5.15
C THR A 80 12.90 16.40 -6.30
N ARG A 81 12.35 17.34 -7.07
CA ARG A 81 13.11 18.15 -8.02
C ARG A 81 14.19 19.00 -7.34
N ASP A 82 13.92 19.49 -6.13
CA ASP A 82 14.67 20.57 -5.51
C ASP A 82 15.62 20.08 -4.42
N GLU A 83 15.28 19.01 -3.71
CA GLU A 83 16.07 18.49 -2.59
C GLU A 83 15.93 16.98 -2.40
N ASP A 84 16.91 16.38 -1.73
CA ASP A 84 16.85 14.97 -1.31
C ASP A 84 15.87 14.79 -0.14
N LEU A 85 15.20 13.63 -0.08
CA LEU A 85 14.31 13.32 1.03
C LEU A 85 15.12 13.15 2.31
N LYS A 86 14.68 13.78 3.39
CA LYS A 86 15.36 13.70 4.68
C LYS A 86 15.13 12.31 5.31
N PRO A 87 16.19 11.62 5.77
CA PRO A 87 16.06 10.41 6.58
C PRO A 87 15.22 10.67 7.84
N GLY A 88 14.46 9.66 8.28
CA GLY A 88 13.60 9.74 9.45
C GLY A 88 12.30 10.56 9.28
N VAL A 89 12.07 11.15 8.10
CA VAL A 89 10.86 11.93 7.79
C VAL A 89 9.94 11.16 6.84
N VAL A 90 8.65 11.09 7.19
CA VAL A 90 7.58 10.61 6.30
C VAL A 90 7.02 11.78 5.51
N TYR A 91 7.00 11.66 4.19
CA TYR A 91 6.31 12.61 3.32
C TYR A 91 5.01 11.98 2.81
N PHE A 92 4.07 12.79 2.33
CA PHE A 92 2.84 12.28 1.72
C PHE A 92 2.66 12.85 0.32
N ARG A 93 2.19 12.01 -0.61
CA ARG A 93 1.82 12.47 -1.95
C ARG A 93 0.61 11.70 -2.45
N HIS A 94 -0.46 12.41 -2.79
CA HIS A 94 -1.74 11.83 -3.25
C HIS A 94 -2.31 10.78 -2.28
N GLY A 95 -2.18 11.05 -0.98
CA GLY A 95 -2.62 10.16 0.10
C GLY A 95 -1.76 8.91 0.31
N VAL A 96 -0.57 8.81 -0.29
CA VAL A 96 0.35 7.67 -0.12
C VAL A 96 1.61 8.13 0.64
N PRO A 97 2.04 7.41 1.70
CA PRO A 97 3.28 7.72 2.41
C PRO A 97 4.49 7.51 1.50
N VAL A 98 5.47 8.38 1.67
CA VAL A 98 6.70 8.45 0.88
C VAL A 98 7.90 8.47 1.82
N LEU A 99 8.76 7.49 1.66
CA LEU A 99 9.95 7.28 2.48
C LEU A 99 11.22 7.42 1.64
N SER A 100 12.29 7.92 2.28
CA SER A 100 13.65 7.72 1.76
C SER A 100 14.06 6.24 1.91
N PRO A 101 15.06 5.74 1.15
CA PRO A 101 15.59 4.39 1.39
C PRO A 101 16.13 4.21 2.79
N ASP A 102 16.72 5.25 3.39
CA ASP A 102 17.24 5.21 4.75
C ASP A 102 16.09 5.05 5.76
N THR A 103 15.02 5.86 5.63
CA THR A 103 13.82 5.72 6.47
C THR A 103 13.16 4.34 6.31
N ALA A 104 13.15 3.79 5.09
CA ALA A 104 12.60 2.46 4.84
C ALA A 104 13.49 1.35 5.43
N MET A 105 14.82 1.53 5.45
CA MET A 105 15.75 0.62 6.10
C MET A 105 15.51 0.60 7.61
N ASP A 106 15.45 1.78 8.23
CA ASP A 106 15.15 1.92 9.67
C ASP A 106 13.82 1.27 10.02
N LEU A 107 12.76 1.57 9.25
CA LEU A 107 11.42 1.03 9.48
C LEU A 107 11.34 -0.49 9.31
N PHE A 108 11.82 -1.03 8.19
CA PHE A 108 11.56 -2.43 7.84
C PHE A 108 12.62 -3.40 8.37
N VAL A 109 13.89 -2.98 8.45
CA VAL A 109 14.99 -3.87 8.86
C VAL A 109 15.36 -3.65 10.32
N GLU A 110 15.56 -2.40 10.73
CA GLU A 110 15.94 -2.08 12.12
C GLU A 110 14.73 -2.03 13.06
N GLU A 111 13.51 -2.09 12.51
CA GLU A 111 12.24 -2.01 13.24
C GLU A 111 12.10 -0.70 14.05
N VAL A 112 12.68 0.39 13.53
CA VAL A 112 12.62 1.74 14.11
C VAL A 112 11.66 2.60 13.28
N PRO A 113 10.43 2.85 13.79
CA PRO A 113 9.47 3.66 13.05
C PRO A 113 9.85 5.15 13.07
N PRO A 114 9.51 5.90 12.00
CA PRO A 114 9.76 7.34 11.95
C PRO A 114 8.87 8.08 12.95
N LEU A 115 9.39 9.14 13.55
CA LEU A 115 8.63 10.02 14.45
C LEU A 115 8.15 11.31 13.78
N ILE A 116 8.78 11.68 12.66
CA ILE A 116 8.57 12.97 12.01
C ILE A 116 7.84 12.77 10.69
N TYR A 117 6.87 13.64 10.40
CA TYR A 117 6.26 13.73 9.08
C TYR A 117 6.24 15.17 8.55
N ALA A 118 6.15 15.30 7.23
CA ALA A 118 6.08 16.57 6.53
C ALA A 118 4.63 16.90 6.13
N ALA A 119 4.19 18.11 6.47
CA ALA A 119 2.86 18.63 6.14
C ALA A 119 2.94 20.13 5.81
N PRO A 120 1.84 20.77 5.35
CA PRO A 120 1.85 22.20 5.08
C PRO A 120 2.37 23.01 6.27
N GLY A 121 3.38 23.84 6.03
CA GLY A 121 3.98 24.70 7.07
C GLY A 121 5.22 24.14 7.78
N GLY A 122 5.58 22.86 7.60
CA GLY A 122 6.84 22.35 8.13
C GLY A 122 6.85 20.86 8.46
N LEU A 123 7.70 20.52 9.42
CA LEU A 123 7.84 19.17 9.97
C LEU A 123 7.11 19.08 11.30
N TYR A 124 6.39 17.99 11.49
CA TYR A 124 5.52 17.73 12.63
C TYR A 124 5.81 16.37 13.24
N VAL A 125 5.39 16.21 14.49
CA VAL A 125 5.54 15.00 15.31
C VAL A 125 4.22 14.74 16.02
N ASN A 126 3.82 13.48 16.08
CA ASN A 126 2.64 13.06 16.81
C ASN A 126 2.89 13.20 18.31
N ILE A 127 1.97 13.84 19.03
CA ILE A 127 2.03 13.94 20.49
C ILE A 127 1.15 12.88 21.10
N ASP A 128 1.67 12.14 22.08
CA ASP A 128 0.84 11.28 22.91
C ASP A 128 0.02 12.15 23.86
N SER A 129 -1.22 12.39 23.50
CA SER A 129 -2.13 13.29 24.23
C SER A 129 -2.40 12.83 25.66
N GLU A 130 -2.52 11.52 25.88
CA GLU A 130 -2.77 10.96 27.20
C GLU A 130 -1.52 11.13 28.07
N VAL A 131 -0.35 10.75 27.54
CA VAL A 131 0.93 10.89 28.27
C VAL A 131 1.25 12.36 28.55
N LEU A 132 0.96 13.28 27.62
CA LEU A 132 1.13 14.73 27.84
C LEU A 132 0.22 15.24 28.96
N ALA A 133 -1.06 14.86 28.96
CA ALA A 133 -2.01 15.26 29.98
C ALA A 133 -1.57 14.76 31.37
N ASP A 134 -1.18 13.50 31.46
CA ASP A 134 -0.68 12.87 32.69
C ASP A 134 0.60 13.58 33.18
N ALA A 135 1.58 13.79 32.32
CA ALA A 135 2.84 14.47 32.67
C ALA A 135 2.62 15.90 33.18
N ARG A 136 1.64 16.62 32.60
CA ARG A 136 1.23 17.95 33.06
C ARG A 136 0.57 17.88 34.43
N GLU A 137 -0.34 16.95 34.64
CA GLU A 137 -1.13 16.81 35.87
C GLU A 137 -0.29 16.33 37.05
N ASP A 138 0.65 15.42 36.82
CA ASP A 138 1.62 14.94 37.81
C ASP A 138 2.50 16.06 38.39
N ARG A 139 2.64 17.17 37.66
CA ARG A 139 3.35 18.38 38.11
C ARG A 139 2.43 19.46 38.69
N ASP A 140 1.14 19.20 38.83
CA ASP A 140 0.09 20.17 39.22
C ASP A 140 0.04 21.39 38.28
N TRP A 141 0.31 21.21 36.98
CA TRP A 141 0.31 22.32 36.03
C TRP A 141 -1.05 22.52 35.39
N SER A 142 -1.48 23.79 35.33
CA SER A 142 -2.60 24.17 34.49
C SER A 142 -2.19 24.25 33.01
N LEU A 143 -3.14 24.09 32.09
CA LEU A 143 -2.94 24.36 30.66
C LEU A 143 -2.29 25.73 30.38
N GLY A 144 -2.65 26.74 31.18
CA GLY A 144 -2.10 28.09 31.03
C GLY A 144 -0.63 28.18 31.44
N ARG A 145 -0.22 27.38 32.44
CA ARG A 145 1.19 27.30 32.87
C ARG A 145 2.03 26.63 31.79
N LEU A 146 1.60 25.47 31.30
CA LEU A 146 2.31 24.79 30.21
C LEU A 146 2.40 25.66 28.95
N ALA A 147 1.33 26.39 28.62
CA ALA A 147 1.32 27.31 27.49
C ALA A 147 2.37 28.44 27.64
N GLN A 148 2.59 28.93 28.87
CA GLN A 148 3.61 29.93 29.14
C GLN A 148 5.03 29.38 28.95
N GLU A 149 5.30 28.17 29.44
CA GLU A 149 6.61 27.52 29.28
C GLU A 149 6.93 27.27 27.80
N LEU A 150 5.94 26.82 27.02
CA LEU A 150 6.07 26.55 25.59
C LEU A 150 6.02 27.82 24.71
N GLY A 151 5.67 28.98 25.27
CA GLY A 151 5.47 30.20 24.48
C GLY A 151 4.30 30.12 23.48
N VAL A 152 3.32 29.25 23.73
CA VAL A 152 2.13 29.06 22.88
C VAL A 152 0.84 29.52 23.58
N SER A 153 -0.29 29.43 22.89
CA SER A 153 -1.58 29.76 23.51
C SER A 153 -2.10 28.61 24.39
N ARG A 154 -2.87 28.92 25.44
CA ARG A 154 -3.60 27.90 26.21
C ARG A 154 -4.44 26.98 25.33
N ARG A 155 -5.03 27.52 24.26
CA ARG A 155 -5.82 26.76 23.29
C ARG A 155 -4.95 25.76 22.50
N THR A 156 -3.69 26.10 22.24
CA THR A 156 -2.75 25.21 21.56
C THR A 156 -2.42 24.00 22.43
N VAL A 157 -2.13 24.22 23.72
CA VAL A 157 -1.90 23.11 24.66
C VAL A 157 -3.12 22.20 24.78
N SER A 158 -4.32 22.79 24.92
CA SER A 158 -5.57 22.01 24.90
C SER A 158 -5.66 21.12 23.66
N LYS A 159 -5.32 21.66 22.50
CA LYS A 159 -5.35 20.89 21.25
C LYS A 159 -4.34 19.75 21.24
N TYR A 160 -3.14 19.92 21.79
CA TYR A 160 -2.17 18.82 21.91
C TYR A 160 -2.70 17.69 22.80
N GLU A 161 -3.38 18.02 23.89
CA GLU A 161 -4.09 17.04 24.74
C GLU A 161 -5.38 16.51 24.10
N ASP A 162 -5.84 17.10 22.99
CA ASP A 162 -6.99 16.65 22.19
C ASP A 162 -6.56 15.89 20.91
N GLY A 163 -5.29 15.48 20.78
CA GLY A 163 -4.79 14.69 19.63
C GLY A 163 -4.12 15.50 18.51
N MET A 164 -3.77 16.77 18.73
CA MET A 164 -3.09 17.58 17.72
C MET A 164 -1.59 17.37 17.70
N ASP A 165 -1.02 17.30 16.49
CA ASP A 165 0.42 17.22 16.27
C ASP A 165 1.13 18.55 16.53
N ALA A 166 2.40 18.46 16.92
CA ALA A 166 3.24 19.61 17.22
C ALA A 166 4.37 19.75 16.18
N SER A 167 4.93 20.96 16.04
CA SER A 167 6.18 21.11 15.29
C SER A 167 7.32 20.41 16.04
N VAL A 168 8.36 20.01 15.30
CA VAL A 168 9.57 19.38 15.89
C VAL A 168 10.15 20.23 17.05
N ASP A 169 10.17 21.55 16.91
CA ASP A 169 10.69 22.45 17.95
C ASP A 169 9.85 22.38 19.24
N VAL A 170 8.52 22.35 19.12
CA VAL A 170 7.61 22.27 20.27
C VAL A 170 7.68 20.87 20.91
N ALA A 171 7.74 19.82 20.11
CA ALA A 171 7.89 18.45 20.59
C ALA A 171 9.19 18.28 21.39
N THR A 172 10.30 18.80 20.87
CA THR A 172 11.61 18.80 21.57
C THR A 172 11.50 19.55 22.90
N GLN A 173 10.88 20.73 22.90
CA GLN A 173 10.70 21.52 24.12
C GLN A 173 9.83 20.79 25.16
N LEU A 174 8.79 20.08 24.73
CA LEU A 174 7.95 19.26 25.59
C LEU A 174 8.75 18.14 26.26
N GLU A 175 9.51 17.36 25.48
CA GLU A 175 10.33 16.26 26.01
C GLU A 175 11.42 16.77 26.97
N GLU A 176 12.06 17.89 26.66
CA GLU A 176 13.04 18.54 27.55
C GLU A 176 12.39 19.03 28.85
N LEU A 177 11.19 19.61 28.77
CA LEU A 177 10.48 20.17 29.92
C LEU A 177 10.05 19.06 30.88
N PHE A 178 9.54 17.95 30.35
CA PHE A 178 8.99 16.85 31.14
C PHE A 178 9.98 15.73 31.45
N GLU A 179 11.11 15.67 30.75
CA GLU A 179 12.11 14.60 30.82
C GLU A 179 11.49 13.21 30.54
N ALA A 180 10.53 13.16 29.61
CA ALA A 180 9.76 11.97 29.25
C ALA A 180 9.53 11.92 27.74
N PRO A 181 9.43 10.72 27.13
CA PRO A 181 9.02 10.57 25.75
C PRO A 181 7.53 10.92 25.65
N LEU A 182 7.22 12.06 25.02
CA LEU A 182 5.85 12.56 24.85
C LEU A 182 5.38 12.45 23.39
N THR A 183 6.21 11.82 22.56
CA THR A 183 5.99 11.69 21.13
C THR A 183 5.66 10.25 20.76
N SER A 184 4.79 10.09 19.77
CA SER A 184 4.39 8.79 19.25
C SER A 184 4.91 8.59 17.82
N PRO A 185 5.17 7.34 17.40
CA PRO A 185 5.56 7.07 16.03
C PRO A 185 4.51 7.49 15.00
N VAL A 186 4.98 7.80 13.79
CA VAL A 186 4.13 7.96 12.62
C VAL A 186 3.81 6.57 12.10
N ASP A 187 2.53 6.21 12.15
CA ASP A 187 2.09 4.93 11.63
C ASP A 187 2.03 4.95 10.10
N VAL A 188 2.94 4.20 9.48
CA VAL A 188 3.06 4.09 8.03
C VAL A 188 2.25 2.90 7.48
N ILE A 189 2.01 1.87 8.29
CA ILE A 189 1.46 0.58 7.84
C ILE A 189 -0.06 0.55 8.06
N ASP A 190 -0.52 0.82 9.29
CA ASP A 190 -1.91 0.66 9.71
C ASP A 190 -2.64 2.01 9.85
N GLY A 191 -1.92 3.08 10.19
CA GLY A 191 -2.46 4.41 10.51
C GLY A 191 -2.23 5.47 9.42
N ALA A 192 -1.80 5.04 8.23
CA ALA A 192 -1.61 5.98 7.13
C ALA A 192 -2.90 6.75 6.78
N ASP A 193 -4.08 6.24 7.11
CA ASP A 193 -5.38 6.93 6.97
C ASP A 193 -5.62 8.06 7.98
N GLU A 194 -4.97 8.03 9.14
CA GLU A 194 -5.12 9.06 10.19
C GLU A 194 -4.29 10.30 9.89
N VAL A 195 -3.13 10.12 9.24
CA VAL A 195 -2.24 11.21 8.78
C VAL A 195 -2.63 11.73 7.39
N ARG A 196 -3.46 10.98 6.65
CA ARG A 196 -4.07 11.43 5.40
C ARG A 196 -5.07 12.55 5.73
N GLU A 197 -4.82 13.76 5.24
CA GLU A 197 -5.79 14.86 5.32
C GLU A 197 -7.09 14.52 4.58
N GLY A 198 -8.02 13.78 5.20
CA GLY A 198 -9.43 13.66 4.83
C GLY A 198 -9.75 13.35 3.35
N GLU A 199 -8.80 12.82 2.57
CA GLU A 199 -9.02 12.49 1.18
C GLU A 199 -9.91 11.26 1.11
N PRO A 200 -11.14 11.35 0.55
CA PRO A 200 -12.00 10.19 0.43
C PRO A 200 -11.31 9.11 -0.41
N MET A 201 -11.66 7.86 -0.13
CA MET A 201 -11.22 6.76 -0.97
C MET A 201 -11.67 7.02 -2.42
N PRO A 202 -10.76 6.92 -3.41
CA PRO A 202 -11.11 7.19 -4.80
C PRO A 202 -12.11 6.16 -5.33
N ASP A 203 -13.09 6.60 -6.11
CA ASP A 203 -14.04 5.71 -6.79
C ASP A 203 -13.32 4.74 -7.75
N ASP A 204 -13.96 3.59 -7.99
CA ASP A 204 -13.51 2.63 -9.00
C ASP A 204 -13.49 3.24 -10.41
N PRO A 205 -12.51 2.85 -11.26
CA PRO A 205 -12.51 3.27 -12.66
C PRO A 205 -13.68 2.62 -13.40
N ALA A 206 -14.08 3.23 -14.52
CA ALA A 206 -15.04 2.61 -15.41
C ALA A 206 -14.46 1.28 -15.95
N VAL A 207 -15.33 0.28 -16.09
CA VAL A 207 -14.97 -1.00 -16.70
C VAL A 207 -14.59 -0.78 -18.17
N ASP A 208 -13.48 -1.36 -18.59
CA ASP A 208 -13.09 -1.40 -20.01
C ASP A 208 -14.12 -2.28 -20.77
N PRO A 209 -14.67 -1.83 -21.91
CA PRO A 209 -15.63 -2.62 -22.69
C PRO A 209 -15.17 -4.04 -23.03
N ASP A 210 -13.85 -4.26 -23.18
CA ASP A 210 -13.30 -5.59 -23.46
C ASP A 210 -13.37 -6.53 -22.24
N ASP A 211 -13.39 -5.96 -21.03
CA ASP A 211 -13.43 -6.67 -19.74
C ASP A 211 -14.88 -6.87 -19.22
N GLU A 212 -15.87 -6.14 -19.77
CA GLU A 212 -17.30 -6.19 -19.36
C GLU A 212 -17.86 -7.62 -19.29
N PRO A 213 -17.63 -8.53 -20.26
CA PRO A 213 -18.18 -9.88 -20.19
C PRO A 213 -17.68 -10.66 -18.98
N VAL A 214 -16.37 -10.58 -18.66
CA VAL A 214 -15.82 -11.33 -17.52
C VAL A 214 -16.24 -10.68 -16.20
N VAL A 215 -16.31 -9.34 -16.13
CA VAL A 215 -16.87 -8.63 -14.96
C VAL A 215 -18.31 -9.04 -14.69
N ALA A 216 -19.15 -9.12 -15.74
CA ALA A 216 -20.54 -9.51 -15.61
C ALA A 216 -20.68 -10.95 -15.10
N VAL A 217 -19.85 -11.88 -15.59
CA VAL A 217 -19.85 -13.27 -15.12
C VAL A 217 -19.43 -13.36 -13.66
N LEU A 218 -18.31 -12.72 -13.27
CA LEU A 218 -17.80 -12.77 -11.89
C LEU A 218 -18.81 -12.16 -10.90
N THR A 219 -19.45 -11.04 -11.28
CA THR A 219 -20.53 -10.42 -10.51
C THR A 219 -21.74 -11.36 -10.37
N ARG A 220 -22.16 -12.02 -11.46
CA ARG A 220 -23.27 -12.98 -11.46
C ARG A 220 -22.98 -14.19 -10.56
N VAL A 221 -21.73 -14.65 -10.56
CA VAL A 221 -21.26 -15.79 -9.76
C VAL A 221 -21.27 -15.47 -8.27
N GLY A 222 -21.15 -14.20 -7.88
CA GLY A 222 -21.31 -13.74 -6.49
C GLY A 222 -20.13 -12.92 -5.94
N PHE A 223 -19.18 -12.54 -6.78
CA PHE A 223 -18.08 -11.67 -6.38
C PHE A 223 -18.47 -10.19 -6.44
N ASP A 224 -17.94 -9.39 -5.52
CA ASP A 224 -17.79 -7.96 -5.76
C ASP A 224 -16.53 -7.76 -6.62
N VAL A 225 -16.66 -7.08 -7.75
CA VAL A 225 -15.61 -6.97 -8.76
C VAL A 225 -15.15 -5.53 -8.90
N HIS A 226 -13.89 -5.28 -8.60
CA HIS A 226 -13.23 -3.98 -8.64
C HIS A 226 -12.33 -3.86 -9.86
N PRO A 227 -12.65 -3.00 -10.83
CA PRO A 227 -11.82 -2.77 -12.00
C PRO A 227 -10.51 -2.05 -11.65
N THR A 228 -9.47 -2.31 -12.42
CA THR A 228 -8.14 -1.72 -12.23
C THR A 228 -7.58 -1.20 -13.54
N ASP A 229 -6.82 -0.11 -13.46
CA ASP A 229 -6.35 0.68 -14.60
C ASP A 229 -4.83 0.58 -14.78
N ARG A 230 -4.10 0.38 -13.68
CA ARG A 230 -2.63 0.44 -13.63
C ARG A 230 -2.07 -0.72 -12.79
N ALA A 231 -2.57 -1.92 -13.03
CA ALA A 231 -2.12 -3.15 -12.39
C ALA A 231 -1.78 -4.22 -13.45
N PRO A 232 -1.04 -5.30 -13.07
CA PRO A 232 -0.82 -6.43 -13.98
C PRO A 232 -2.07 -7.31 -14.16
N PHE A 233 -3.16 -7.00 -13.47
CA PHE A 233 -4.48 -7.62 -13.62
C PHE A 233 -5.49 -6.54 -14.07
N LYS A 234 -6.65 -6.96 -14.54
CA LYS A 234 -7.76 -6.09 -14.96
C LYS A 234 -8.76 -5.87 -13.84
N THR A 235 -8.98 -6.86 -12.99
CA THR A 235 -9.88 -6.74 -11.84
C THR A 235 -9.32 -7.42 -10.61
N ILE A 236 -9.79 -6.97 -9.44
CA ILE A 236 -9.72 -7.70 -8.17
C ILE A 236 -11.16 -8.07 -7.81
N SER A 237 -11.37 -9.33 -7.47
CA SER A 237 -12.68 -9.84 -7.06
C SER A 237 -12.64 -10.33 -5.63
N GLU A 238 -13.62 -9.93 -4.82
CA GLU A 238 -13.78 -10.34 -3.43
C GLU A 238 -15.06 -11.16 -3.25
N GLU A 239 -14.96 -12.28 -2.56
CA GLU A 239 -16.14 -13.09 -2.21
C GLU A 239 -16.77 -12.53 -0.92
N LYS A 240 -18.05 -12.15 -0.96
CA LYS A 240 -18.73 -11.48 0.18
C LYS A 240 -18.63 -12.22 1.52
N ASP A 241 -18.64 -13.55 1.46
CA ASP A 241 -18.73 -14.41 2.64
C ASP A 241 -17.40 -15.06 3.03
N ARG A 242 -16.34 -14.84 2.25
CA ARG A 242 -15.01 -15.43 2.50
C ARG A 242 -13.93 -14.40 2.24
N GLU A 243 -12.88 -14.38 3.05
CA GLU A 243 -11.73 -13.49 2.84
C GLU A 243 -10.86 -13.87 1.62
N GLN A 244 -11.46 -14.54 0.63
CA GLN A 244 -10.79 -14.98 -0.58
C GLN A 244 -10.90 -13.89 -1.65
N ARG A 245 -9.74 -13.61 -2.24
CA ARG A 245 -9.59 -12.62 -3.31
C ARG A 245 -9.01 -13.25 -4.54
N MET A 246 -9.38 -12.71 -5.68
CA MET A 246 -8.93 -13.19 -6.97
C MET A 246 -8.47 -12.05 -7.86
N LEU A 247 -7.30 -12.21 -8.46
CA LEU A 247 -6.78 -11.35 -9.50
C LEU A 247 -7.21 -11.93 -10.85
N THR A 248 -7.87 -11.12 -11.67
CA THR A 248 -8.29 -11.55 -13.01
C THR A 248 -7.61 -10.71 -14.07
N GLY A 249 -6.93 -11.38 -14.99
CA GLY A 249 -6.40 -10.80 -16.22
C GLY A 249 -7.23 -11.27 -17.40
N HIS A 250 -7.27 -10.48 -18.46
CA HIS A 250 -7.95 -10.87 -19.69
C HIS A 250 -7.24 -10.25 -20.90
N SER A 251 -7.01 -11.07 -21.92
CA SER A 251 -6.53 -10.69 -23.26
C SER A 251 -6.40 -11.92 -24.16
N GLU A 252 -6.07 -11.71 -25.44
CA GLU A 252 -5.49 -12.78 -26.27
C GLU A 252 -4.23 -13.38 -25.61
N PHE A 253 -4.03 -14.70 -25.75
CA PHE A 253 -2.89 -15.41 -25.14
C PHE A 253 -1.61 -15.25 -25.97
N THR A 254 -0.92 -14.13 -25.75
CA THR A 254 0.38 -13.78 -26.34
C THR A 254 1.53 -14.00 -25.34
N GLU A 255 2.79 -13.90 -25.78
CA GLU A 255 3.94 -13.89 -24.86
C GLU A 255 3.84 -12.78 -23.78
N THR A 256 3.18 -11.66 -24.10
CA THR A 256 2.94 -10.58 -23.13
C THR A 256 1.91 -10.99 -22.10
N ALA A 257 0.85 -11.69 -22.52
CA ALA A 257 -0.15 -12.26 -21.62
C ALA A 257 0.45 -13.33 -20.72
N GLU A 258 1.32 -14.20 -21.25
CA GLU A 258 2.05 -15.18 -20.44
C GLU A 258 2.93 -14.50 -19.39
N LYS A 259 3.73 -13.49 -19.76
CA LYS A 259 4.51 -12.69 -18.80
C LYS A 259 3.61 -12.02 -17.76
N ARG A 260 2.42 -11.57 -18.16
CA ARG A 260 1.45 -10.97 -17.24
C ARG A 260 0.92 -11.99 -16.24
N ALA A 261 0.53 -13.17 -16.71
CA ALA A 261 0.08 -14.27 -15.87
C ALA A 261 1.15 -14.72 -14.86
N ARG A 262 2.44 -14.74 -15.25
CA ARG A 262 3.55 -15.01 -14.31
C ARG A 262 3.65 -13.94 -13.22
N ILE A 263 3.59 -12.66 -13.59
CA ILE A 263 3.60 -11.54 -12.63
C ILE A 263 2.39 -11.63 -11.70
N MET A 264 1.20 -11.92 -12.22
CA MET A 264 -0.01 -12.07 -11.42
C MET A 264 0.13 -13.19 -10.39
N SER A 265 0.63 -14.37 -10.76
CA SER A 265 0.92 -15.44 -9.81
C SER A 265 1.89 -15.00 -8.72
N SER A 266 2.97 -14.32 -9.12
CA SER A 266 4.00 -13.83 -8.19
C SER A 266 3.42 -12.82 -7.19
N VAL A 267 2.59 -11.88 -7.65
CA VAL A 267 1.86 -10.95 -6.80
C VAL A 267 0.85 -11.70 -5.93
N GLY A 268 0.06 -12.61 -6.49
CA GLY A 268 -0.96 -13.37 -5.78
C GLY A 268 -0.40 -14.23 -4.64
N ARG A 269 0.79 -14.81 -4.82
CA ARG A 269 1.51 -15.50 -3.75
C ARG A 269 1.86 -14.58 -2.58
N VAL A 270 2.25 -13.34 -2.89
CA VAL A 270 2.56 -12.32 -1.89
C VAL A 270 1.30 -11.79 -1.24
N THR A 271 0.23 -11.52 -1.99
CA THR A 271 -1.01 -10.94 -1.47
C THR A 271 -2.02 -11.99 -0.98
N ARG A 272 -1.64 -13.27 -0.99
CA ARG A 272 -2.51 -14.43 -0.68
C ARG A 272 -3.80 -14.44 -1.51
N THR A 273 -3.69 -14.11 -2.79
CA THR A 273 -4.82 -14.07 -3.73
C THR A 273 -4.66 -15.13 -4.82
N THR A 274 -5.78 -15.68 -5.26
CA THR A 274 -5.83 -16.58 -6.42
C THR A 274 -5.66 -15.76 -7.70
N SER A 275 -5.05 -16.33 -8.74
CA SER A 275 -4.89 -15.65 -10.03
C SER A 275 -5.51 -16.46 -11.16
N ILE A 276 -6.36 -15.82 -11.94
CA ILE A 276 -6.92 -16.39 -13.17
C ILE A 276 -6.63 -15.47 -14.36
N TYR A 277 -6.51 -16.06 -15.55
CA TYR A 277 -6.30 -15.32 -16.78
C TYR A 277 -7.25 -15.83 -17.86
N VAL A 278 -8.21 -14.99 -18.25
CA VAL A 278 -9.22 -15.34 -19.24
C VAL A 278 -8.65 -15.08 -20.64
N VAL A 279 -8.74 -16.08 -21.52
CA VAL A 279 -8.19 -16.05 -22.88
C VAL A 279 -9.21 -16.58 -23.89
N ASP A 280 -9.05 -16.27 -25.18
CA ASP A 280 -9.91 -16.86 -26.21
C ASP A 280 -9.59 -18.34 -26.44
N ARG A 281 -8.30 -18.70 -26.39
CA ARG A 281 -7.81 -20.07 -26.48
C ARG A 281 -6.55 -20.24 -25.66
N ALA A 282 -6.50 -21.29 -24.86
CA ALA A 282 -5.35 -21.67 -24.08
C ALA A 282 -4.54 -22.75 -24.82
N ARG A 283 -3.21 -22.73 -24.64
CA ARG A 283 -2.30 -23.80 -25.13
C ARG A 283 -1.76 -24.69 -24.01
N GLN A 284 -2.13 -24.34 -22.78
CA GLN A 284 -1.70 -24.92 -21.53
C GLN A 284 -2.74 -24.57 -20.47
N GLU A 285 -2.74 -25.30 -19.36
CA GLU A 285 -3.76 -25.19 -18.32
C GLU A 285 -3.48 -24.04 -17.35
N SER A 286 -2.19 -23.75 -17.10
CA SER A 286 -1.78 -22.71 -16.16
C SER A 286 -0.43 -22.10 -16.52
N VAL A 287 -0.12 -20.93 -15.93
CA VAL A 287 1.16 -20.23 -16.02
C VAL A 287 1.63 -19.92 -14.61
N ASP A 288 2.63 -20.66 -14.12
CA ASP A 288 3.24 -20.50 -12.80
C ASP A 288 2.22 -20.46 -11.64
N GLY A 289 1.06 -21.13 -11.77
CA GLY A 289 -0.02 -21.12 -10.78
C GLY A 289 -1.15 -20.11 -11.06
N THR A 290 -1.05 -19.29 -12.12
CA THR A 290 -2.20 -18.57 -12.66
C THR A 290 -2.98 -19.51 -13.58
N ALA A 291 -4.24 -19.80 -13.25
CA ALA A 291 -5.11 -20.65 -14.06
C ALA A 291 -5.47 -19.93 -15.37
N LEU A 292 -5.31 -20.60 -16.52
CA LEU A 292 -5.81 -20.08 -17.79
C LEU A 292 -7.24 -20.59 -17.98
N ILE A 293 -8.17 -19.71 -18.31
CA ILE A 293 -9.58 -20.07 -18.49
C ILE A 293 -10.02 -19.55 -19.85
N GLU A 294 -10.57 -20.42 -20.70
CA GLU A 294 -11.11 -19.97 -21.97
C GLU A 294 -12.42 -19.21 -21.79
N ARG A 295 -12.74 -18.27 -22.69
CA ARG A 295 -13.99 -17.48 -22.61
C ARG A 295 -15.24 -18.35 -22.52
N ASP A 296 -15.30 -19.41 -23.31
CA ASP A 296 -16.44 -20.32 -23.30
C ASP A 296 -16.56 -21.05 -21.94
N GLU A 297 -15.45 -21.32 -21.26
CA GLU A 297 -15.44 -21.98 -19.95
C GLU A 297 -15.98 -21.05 -18.87
N ILE A 298 -15.48 -19.81 -18.80
CA ILE A 298 -15.93 -18.85 -17.79
C ILE A 298 -17.41 -18.52 -17.94
N GLU A 299 -17.93 -18.39 -19.17
CA GLU A 299 -19.34 -18.09 -19.42
C GLU A 299 -20.30 -19.16 -18.89
N ASN A 300 -19.85 -20.41 -18.85
CA ASN A 300 -20.62 -21.58 -18.40
C ASN A 300 -20.64 -21.75 -16.87
N ILE A 301 -19.84 -20.98 -16.12
CA ILE A 301 -19.79 -21.01 -14.66
C ILE A 301 -21.10 -20.47 -14.06
N ARG A 302 -21.69 -21.24 -13.15
CA ARG A 302 -22.99 -20.91 -12.54
C ARG A 302 -22.84 -20.33 -11.15
N ASP A 303 -21.87 -20.81 -10.38
CA ASP A 303 -21.63 -20.39 -9.01
C ASP A 303 -20.13 -20.39 -8.64
N VAL A 304 -19.84 -19.96 -7.41
CA VAL A 304 -18.46 -19.79 -6.94
C VAL A 304 -17.73 -21.12 -6.83
N GLU A 305 -18.44 -22.21 -6.52
CA GLU A 305 -17.82 -23.52 -6.34
C GLU A 305 -17.44 -24.12 -7.70
N ASP A 306 -18.27 -23.94 -8.74
CA ASP A 306 -17.91 -24.28 -10.12
C ASP A 306 -16.58 -23.62 -10.55
N LEU A 307 -16.41 -22.32 -10.24
CA LEU A 307 -15.17 -21.60 -10.55
C LEU A 307 -13.98 -22.12 -9.74
N LYS A 308 -14.18 -22.40 -8.44
CA LYS A 308 -13.12 -22.92 -7.57
C LYS A 308 -12.65 -24.30 -8.02
N ASP A 309 -13.56 -25.18 -8.40
CA ASP A 309 -13.24 -26.51 -8.92
C ASP A 309 -12.42 -26.40 -10.21
N LEU A 310 -12.83 -25.52 -11.14
CA LEU A 310 -12.08 -25.25 -12.36
C LEU A 310 -10.66 -24.73 -12.06
N ILE A 311 -10.53 -23.74 -11.17
CA ILE A 311 -9.21 -23.21 -10.79
C ILE A 311 -8.34 -24.30 -10.16
N LYS A 312 -8.92 -25.14 -9.30
CA LYS A 312 -8.20 -26.21 -8.63
C LYS A 312 -7.71 -27.27 -9.60
N GLU A 313 -8.53 -27.65 -10.58
CA GLU A 313 -8.12 -28.54 -11.67
C GLU A 313 -6.86 -28.02 -12.38
N ARG A 314 -6.81 -26.72 -12.69
CA ARG A 314 -5.64 -26.09 -13.31
C ARG A 314 -4.43 -25.95 -12.38
N ALA A 315 -4.65 -25.87 -11.06
CA ALA A 315 -3.60 -25.73 -10.06
C ALA A 315 -2.91 -27.07 -9.75
N ASP A 316 -3.69 -28.15 -9.63
CA ASP A 316 -3.21 -29.50 -9.29
C ASP A 316 -2.40 -30.16 -10.42
N GLU A 317 -2.45 -29.64 -11.64
CA GLU A 317 -1.65 -30.10 -12.78
C GLU A 317 -0.26 -29.43 -12.91
N THR A 318 0.12 -28.54 -11.98
CA THR A 318 1.46 -27.95 -11.97
C THR A 318 2.49 -28.99 -11.45
N PRO A 319 3.47 -29.46 -12.25
CA PRO A 319 4.48 -30.39 -11.74
C PRO A 319 5.34 -29.66 -10.70
N ALA A 320 5.62 -30.36 -9.60
CA ALA A 320 6.52 -29.94 -8.52
C ALA A 320 7.93 -29.59 -9.00
#